data_AF-A0A2G8HWV7-F1
#
_entry.id   AF-A0A2G8HWV7-F1
#
_cell.length_a   1.000
_cell.length_b   1.000
_cell.length_c   1.000
_cell.angle_alpha   90.00
_cell.angle_beta   90.00
_cell.angle_gamma   90.00
#
_symmetry.space_group_name_H-M   'P 1'
#
loop_
_entity.id
_entity.type
_entity.pdbx_description
1 polymer ?
#
loop_
_entity_poly.entity_id
_entity_poly.type
_entity_poly.pdbx_seq_one_letter_code
_entity_poly.pdbx_strand_id
1 'polypeptide(L)'
;MEVIITEWGLQSYIKLKGKAVFSDNDYQIILRPDAELLKVYPNDPKFSNSKFWGPAKFAGKMTKYGHKMKWHNFGNGNVQLRLCVVIVETEIEDVKEERAFLCTSYVKDDKSEKLEMAGLKTKIKKILDGAYIYRGRL
;
A
#
# COMPACT_ATOMS: atom_id res chain seq x y z
N MET A 1 13.56 2.01 7.36
CA MET A 1 12.56 2.91 6.75
C MET A 1 11.32 2.95 7.62
N GLU A 2 10.80 4.14 7.90
CA GLU A 2 9.53 4.30 8.62
C GLU A 2 8.34 3.95 7.72
N VAL A 3 7.29 3.33 8.30
CA VAL A 3 6.06 2.96 7.59
C VAL A 3 4.88 3.78 8.11
N ILE A 4 4.37 4.68 7.27
CA ILE A 4 3.31 5.64 7.58
C ILE A 4 1.96 5.12 7.09
N ILE A 5 0.97 5.10 7.99
CA ILE A 5 -0.42 4.79 7.64
C ILE A 5 -1.12 6.09 7.26
N THR A 6 -1.42 6.28 5.97
CA THR A 6 -2.20 7.44 5.52
C THR A 6 -3.69 7.29 5.90
N GLU A 7 -4.42 8.39 5.97
CA GLU A 7 -5.89 8.37 6.10
C GLU A 7 -6.54 7.51 5.02
N TRP A 8 -6.04 7.56 3.77
CA TRP A 8 -6.57 6.72 2.69
C TRP A 8 -6.35 5.24 2.95
N GLY A 9 -5.21 4.87 3.54
CA GLY A 9 -4.93 3.50 3.96
C GLY A 9 -5.88 3.04 5.05
N LEU A 10 -6.02 3.82 6.12
CA LEU A 10 -6.93 3.49 7.21
C LEU A 10 -8.38 3.34 6.74
N GLN A 11 -8.89 4.30 5.96
CA GLN A 11 -10.26 4.26 5.44
C GLN A 11 -10.51 3.04 4.55
N SER A 12 -9.53 2.70 3.69
CA SER A 12 -9.63 1.52 2.83
C SER A 12 -9.61 0.22 3.63
N TYR A 13 -8.79 0.15 4.68
CA TYR A 13 -8.76 -0.97 5.62
C TYR A 13 -10.11 -1.16 6.32
N ILE A 14 -10.66 -0.09 6.91
CA ILE A 14 -11.97 -0.12 7.59
C ILE A 14 -13.06 -0.60 6.64
N LYS A 15 -13.07 -0.09 5.40
CA LYS A 15 -14.05 -0.48 4.38
C LYS A 15 -13.94 -1.96 4.00
N LEU A 16 -12.73 -2.49 3.85
CA LEU A 16 -12.51 -3.90 3.50
C LEU A 16 -12.85 -4.83 4.66
N LYS A 17 -12.50 -4.43 5.89
CA LYS A 17 -12.87 -5.15 7.12
C LYS A 17 -14.38 -5.18 7.31
N GLY A 18 -15.07 -4.05 7.12
CA GLY A 18 -16.53 -3.97 7.19
C GLY A 18 -17.27 -4.81 6.14
N LYS A 19 -16.59 -5.16 5.04
CA LYS A 19 -17.08 -6.10 4.01
C LYS A 19 -16.67 -7.54 4.25
N ALA A 20 -16.02 -7.84 5.37
CA ALA A 20 -15.48 -9.16 5.68
C ALA A 20 -14.58 -9.75 4.57
N VAL A 21 -13.81 -8.90 3.86
CA VAL A 21 -12.87 -9.35 2.83
C VAL A 21 -11.76 -10.22 3.43
N PHE A 22 -11.41 -9.94 4.69
CA PHE A 22 -10.44 -10.70 5.47
C PHE A 22 -10.87 -10.70 6.94
N SER A 23 -10.44 -11.71 7.67
CA SER A 23 -10.64 -11.85 9.12
C SER A 23 -9.58 -11.10 9.91
N ASP A 24 -9.80 -10.92 11.21
CA ASP A 24 -8.78 -10.36 12.10
C ASP A 24 -7.53 -11.26 12.16
N ASN A 25 -7.71 -12.57 12.05
CA ASN A 25 -6.60 -13.51 11.98
C ASN A 25 -5.75 -13.29 10.71
N ASP A 26 -6.40 -13.13 9.54
CA ASP A 26 -5.70 -12.82 8.28
C ASP A 26 -4.91 -11.52 8.39
N TYR A 27 -5.47 -10.51 9.06
CA TYR A 27 -4.78 -9.25 9.29
C TYR A 27 -3.53 -9.43 10.16
N GLN A 28 -3.65 -10.11 11.30
CA GLN A 28 -2.56 -10.26 12.26
C GLN A 28 -1.44 -11.17 11.75
N ILE A 29 -1.77 -12.23 11.01
CA ILE A 29 -0.80 -13.24 10.59
C ILE A 29 -0.20 -12.94 9.20
N ILE A 30 -0.94 -12.24 8.33
CA ILE A 30 -0.52 -12.04 6.93
C ILE A 30 -0.34 -10.55 6.63
N LEU A 31 -1.41 -9.77 6.68
CA LEU A 31 -1.37 -8.39 6.14
C LEU A 31 -0.43 -7.47 6.90
N ARG A 32 -0.51 -7.47 8.23
CA ARG A 32 0.35 -6.63 9.06
C ARG A 32 1.82 -7.05 8.96
N PRO A 33 2.19 -8.33 9.16
CA PRO A 33 3.57 -8.76 8.99
C PRO A 33 4.14 -8.44 7.61
N ASP A 34 3.36 -8.65 6.54
CA ASP A 34 3.80 -8.31 5.17
C ASP A 34 4.00 -6.80 4.97
N ALA A 35 3.16 -5.95 5.57
CA ALA A 35 3.35 -4.50 5.55
C ALA A 35 4.59 -4.07 6.36
N GLU A 36 4.86 -4.71 7.49
CA GLU A 36 6.04 -4.43 8.33
C GLU A 36 7.37 -4.74 7.64
N LEU A 37 7.38 -5.62 6.62
CA LEU A 37 8.57 -5.87 5.80
C LEU A 37 9.09 -4.61 5.08
N LEU A 38 8.25 -3.59 4.89
CA LEU A 38 8.70 -2.31 4.34
C LEU A 38 9.79 -1.66 5.19
N LYS A 39 9.88 -1.96 6.49
CA LYS A 39 10.93 -1.43 7.37
C LYS A 39 12.34 -1.82 6.89
N VAL A 40 12.46 -2.98 6.23
CA VAL A 40 13.70 -3.56 5.72
C VAL A 40 13.78 -3.60 4.18
N TYR A 41 12.86 -2.93 3.48
CA TYR A 41 12.91 -2.84 2.01
C TYR A 41 14.23 -2.22 1.52
N PRO A 42 14.83 -2.69 0.41
CA PRO A 42 14.40 -3.79 -0.46
C PRO A 42 14.97 -5.17 -0.07
N ASN A 43 15.51 -5.33 1.14
CA ASN A 43 16.37 -6.47 1.49
C ASN A 43 15.60 -7.79 1.72
N ASP A 44 14.30 -7.73 1.99
CA ASP A 44 13.50 -8.96 2.16
C ASP A 44 13.28 -9.66 0.80
N PRO A 45 13.52 -10.99 0.71
CA PRO A 45 13.38 -11.73 -0.55
C PRO A 45 11.97 -11.68 -1.14
N LYS A 46 10.90 -11.44 -0.37
CA LYS A 46 9.55 -11.27 -0.91
C LYS A 46 9.47 -10.11 -1.91
N PHE A 47 10.28 -9.07 -1.78
CA PHE A 47 10.28 -7.95 -2.73
C PHE A 47 10.78 -8.32 -4.13
N SER A 48 11.52 -9.43 -4.26
CA SER A 48 11.90 -10.01 -5.56
C SER A 48 10.76 -10.77 -6.25
N ASN A 49 9.73 -11.17 -5.49
CA ASN A 49 8.62 -11.95 -6.01
C ASN A 49 7.57 -11.04 -6.67
N SER A 50 7.47 -11.09 -8.01
CA SER A 50 6.53 -10.28 -8.79
C SER A 50 5.04 -10.58 -8.52
N LYS A 51 4.73 -11.74 -7.92
CA LYS A 51 3.37 -12.09 -7.46
C LYS A 51 3.00 -11.40 -6.15
N PHE A 52 3.99 -11.01 -5.34
CA PHE A 52 3.80 -10.31 -4.07
C PHE A 52 4.03 -8.80 -4.18
N TRP A 53 5.08 -8.38 -4.89
CA TRP A 53 5.48 -6.98 -4.99
C TRP A 53 5.60 -6.55 -6.46
N GLY A 54 5.62 -5.25 -6.70
CA GLY A 54 6.02 -4.71 -8.00
C GLY A 54 5.59 -3.27 -8.21
N PRO A 55 6.06 -2.65 -9.30
CA PRO A 55 5.73 -1.27 -9.60
C PRO A 55 4.23 -1.10 -9.89
N ALA A 56 3.68 0.01 -9.42
CA ALA A 56 2.36 0.47 -9.84
C ALA A 56 2.45 0.97 -11.28
N LYS A 57 1.53 0.53 -12.15
CA LYS A 57 1.51 0.89 -13.57
C LYS A 57 0.17 1.51 -13.93
N PHE A 58 0.19 2.61 -14.66
CA PHE A 58 -1.01 3.23 -15.23
C PHE A 58 -0.80 3.43 -16.73
N ALA A 59 -1.70 2.85 -17.54
CA ALA A 59 -1.59 2.85 -19.00
C ALA A 59 -0.21 2.37 -19.50
N GLY A 60 0.27 1.25 -18.96
CA GLY A 60 1.55 0.63 -19.32
C GLY A 60 2.81 1.34 -18.74
N LYS A 61 2.69 2.59 -18.31
CA LYS A 61 3.80 3.37 -17.74
C LYS A 61 3.93 3.13 -16.23
N MET A 62 5.16 2.98 -15.76
CA MET A 62 5.44 2.92 -14.33
C MET A 62 5.09 4.26 -13.66
N THR A 63 4.48 4.19 -12.49
CA THR A 63 4.22 5.35 -11.66
C THR A 63 5.43 5.54 -10.76
N LYS A 64 6.21 6.62 -10.96
CA LYS A 64 7.38 6.95 -10.14
C LYS A 64 7.00 6.93 -8.65
N TYR A 65 7.83 6.30 -7.80
CA TYR A 65 7.60 6.08 -6.36
C TYR A 65 6.44 5.15 -6.00
N GLY A 66 5.61 4.74 -6.97
CA GLY A 66 4.42 3.94 -6.75
C GLY A 66 4.69 2.45 -6.86
N HIS A 67 4.31 1.71 -5.84
CA HIS A 67 4.41 0.26 -5.74
C HIS A 67 3.08 -0.36 -5.32
N LYS A 68 2.99 -1.68 -5.43
CA LYS A 68 1.85 -2.44 -4.92
C LYS A 68 2.26 -3.77 -4.31
N MET A 69 1.74 -4.03 -3.10
CA MET A 69 1.67 -5.36 -2.53
C MET A 69 0.46 -6.11 -3.09
N LYS A 70 0.59 -7.43 -3.17
CA LYS A 70 -0.25 -8.31 -3.95
C LYS A 70 -0.49 -9.61 -3.20
N TRP A 71 -1.71 -9.82 -2.74
CA TRP A 71 -2.14 -11.11 -2.20
C TRP A 71 -3.10 -11.77 -3.19
N HIS A 72 -2.86 -13.03 -3.47
CA HIS A 72 -3.65 -13.86 -4.37
C HIS A 72 -4.34 -14.94 -3.54
N ASN A 73 -5.58 -15.32 -3.92
CA ASN A 73 -6.38 -16.32 -3.21
C ASN A 73 -6.47 -16.02 -1.70
N PHE A 74 -6.74 -14.76 -1.36
CA PHE A 74 -6.69 -14.27 0.01
C PHE A 74 -8.07 -14.26 0.66
N GLY A 75 -8.13 -14.64 1.94
CA GLY A 75 -9.34 -14.65 2.75
C GLY A 75 -10.42 -15.63 2.24
N ASN A 76 -11.59 -15.58 2.87
CA ASN A 76 -12.69 -16.52 2.62
C ASN A 76 -13.27 -16.48 1.20
N GLY A 77 -13.03 -15.40 0.46
CA GLY A 77 -13.51 -15.23 -0.91
C GLY A 77 -12.48 -15.56 -2.00
N ASN A 78 -11.28 -16.06 -1.63
CA ASN A 78 -10.16 -16.24 -2.56
C ASN A 78 -9.89 -14.99 -3.42
N VAL A 79 -9.96 -13.82 -2.79
CA VAL A 79 -9.88 -12.56 -3.52
C VAL A 79 -8.43 -12.22 -3.91
N GLN A 80 -8.28 -11.35 -4.90
CA GLN A 80 -7.00 -10.73 -5.22
C GLN A 80 -6.91 -9.38 -4.50
N LEU A 81 -6.29 -9.33 -3.33
CA LEU A 81 -6.12 -8.09 -2.58
C LEU A 81 -4.87 -7.35 -3.04
N ARG A 82 -4.96 -6.02 -3.10
CA ARG A 82 -3.86 -5.11 -3.41
C ARG A 82 -3.76 -4.03 -2.36
N LEU A 83 -2.53 -3.62 -2.04
CA LEU A 83 -2.24 -2.42 -1.25
C LEU A 83 -1.28 -1.55 -2.05
N CYS A 84 -1.68 -0.31 -2.33
CA CYS A 84 -0.81 0.69 -2.92
C CYS A 84 0.16 1.23 -1.88
N VAL A 85 1.44 1.28 -2.24
CA VAL A 85 2.51 1.81 -1.39
C VAL A 85 3.25 2.89 -2.17
N VAL A 86 3.59 3.99 -1.49
CA VAL A 86 4.49 5.02 -2.04
C VAL A 86 5.77 4.99 -1.23
N ILE A 87 6.93 4.89 -1.89
CA ILE A 87 8.24 4.95 -1.23
C ILE A 87 8.95 6.20 -1.75
N VAL A 88 9.20 7.15 -0.87
CA VAL A 88 9.79 8.44 -1.24
C VAL A 88 10.44 9.12 -0.03
N GLU A 89 11.47 9.93 -0.30
CA GLU A 89 12.05 10.83 0.69
C GLU A 89 11.06 11.94 1.06
N THR A 90 10.85 12.14 2.34
CA THR A 90 9.97 13.18 2.89
C THR A 90 10.60 13.81 4.13
N GLU A 91 10.10 14.98 4.52
CA GLU A 91 10.47 15.65 5.77
C GLU A 91 9.24 15.67 6.68
N ILE A 92 9.36 15.04 7.84
CA ILE A 92 8.32 15.00 8.88
C ILE A 92 9.04 15.27 10.19
N GLU A 93 8.54 16.21 11.00
CA GLU A 93 9.15 16.58 12.29
C GLU A 93 10.65 16.94 12.14
N ASP A 94 10.98 17.71 11.09
CA ASP A 94 12.35 18.14 10.74
C ASP A 94 13.34 16.99 10.43
N VAL A 95 12.83 15.76 10.24
CA VAL A 95 13.63 14.59 9.86
C VAL A 95 13.38 14.24 8.41
N LYS A 96 14.41 14.45 7.59
CA LYS A 96 14.44 14.07 6.18
C LYS A 96 14.92 12.63 6.00
N GLU A 97 14.03 11.74 5.58
CA GLU A 97 14.34 10.33 5.35
C GLU A 97 13.39 9.70 4.32
N GLU A 98 13.81 8.55 3.78
CA GLU A 98 12.94 7.71 2.94
C GLU A 98 11.88 7.02 3.81
N ARG A 99 10.61 7.16 3.42
CA ARG A 99 9.46 6.58 4.11
C ARG A 99 8.58 5.80 3.15
N ALA A 100 7.93 4.77 3.69
CA ALA A 100 6.90 4.03 2.99
C ALA A 100 5.51 4.47 3.46
N PHE A 101 4.67 4.92 2.55
CA PHE A 101 3.31 5.37 2.82
C PHE A 101 2.32 4.30 2.36
N LEU A 102 1.59 3.72 3.32
CA LEU A 102 0.47 2.84 3.05
C LEU A 102 -0.70 3.70 2.56
N CYS A 103 -0.98 3.59 1.27
CA CYS A 103 -2.08 4.27 0.60
C CYS A 103 -3.28 3.33 0.55
N THR A 104 -4.04 3.31 -0.54
CA THR A 104 -5.30 2.57 -0.60
C THR A 104 -5.11 1.07 -0.84
N SER A 105 -5.86 0.28 -0.10
CA SER A 105 -6.09 -1.14 -0.37
C SER A 105 -7.41 -1.37 -1.10
N TYR A 106 -7.45 -2.38 -1.98
CA TYR A 106 -8.65 -2.73 -2.75
C TYR A 106 -8.62 -4.20 -3.18
N VAL A 107 -9.81 -4.77 -3.38
CA VAL A 107 -9.96 -6.05 -4.08
C VAL A 107 -9.85 -5.76 -5.57
N LYS A 108 -8.94 -6.45 -6.25
CA LYS A 108 -8.67 -6.25 -7.66
C LYS A 108 -9.84 -6.75 -8.52
N ASP A 109 -10.41 -5.81 -9.24
CA ASP A 109 -11.13 -5.98 -10.49
C ASP A 109 -10.60 -4.95 -11.51
N ASP A 110 -11.03 -5.02 -12.77
CA ASP A 110 -10.50 -4.13 -13.81
C ASP A 110 -10.83 -2.64 -13.57
N LYS A 111 -11.97 -2.37 -12.94
CA LYS A 111 -12.44 -1.00 -12.67
C LYS A 111 -11.67 -0.36 -11.52
N SER A 112 -11.57 -1.07 -10.40
CA SER A 112 -10.86 -0.68 -9.18
C SER A 112 -9.37 -0.53 -9.45
N GLU A 113 -8.72 -1.46 -10.16
CA GLU A 113 -7.30 -1.35 -10.51
C GLU A 113 -7.05 -0.06 -11.31
N LYS A 114 -7.86 0.20 -12.35
CA LYS A 114 -7.69 1.42 -13.17
C LYS A 114 -7.88 2.69 -12.35
N LEU A 115 -8.90 2.72 -11.49
CA LEU A 115 -9.21 3.87 -10.65
C LEU A 115 -8.13 4.13 -9.60
N GLU A 116 -7.66 3.08 -8.93
CA GLU A 116 -6.64 3.21 -7.87
C GLU A 116 -5.27 3.55 -8.44
N MET A 117 -4.89 3.03 -9.61
CA MET A 117 -3.66 3.43 -10.29
C MET A 117 -3.69 4.89 -10.76
N ALA A 118 -4.86 5.39 -11.19
CA ALA A 118 -5.03 6.82 -11.49
C ALA A 118 -4.96 7.68 -10.22
N GLY A 119 -5.66 7.26 -9.17
CA GLY A 119 -5.70 7.94 -7.87
C GLY A 119 -4.34 7.98 -7.17
N LEU A 120 -3.50 6.94 -7.36
CA LEU A 120 -2.18 6.85 -6.75
C LEU A 120 -1.27 8.01 -7.17
N LYS A 121 -1.33 8.46 -8.43
CA LYS A 121 -0.57 9.64 -8.89
C LYS A 121 -0.89 10.89 -8.09
N THR A 122 -2.17 11.10 -7.81
CA THR A 122 -2.64 12.23 -7.01
C THR A 122 -2.17 12.11 -5.57
N LYS A 123 -2.21 10.90 -4.99
CA LYS A 123 -1.72 10.62 -3.63
C LYS A 123 -0.21 10.85 -3.51
N ILE A 124 0.58 10.44 -4.50
CA ILE A 124 2.02 10.68 -4.57
C ILE A 124 2.31 12.18 -4.56
N LYS A 125 1.62 12.96 -5.40
CA LYS A 125 1.76 14.41 -5.41
C LYS A 125 1.46 15.01 -4.03
N LYS A 126 0.33 14.61 -3.42
CA LYS A 126 -0.02 15.06 -2.06
C LYS A 126 1.01 14.69 -0.99
N ILE A 127 1.64 13.51 -1.09
CA ILE A 127 2.71 13.10 -0.17
C ILE A 127 3.94 13.99 -0.35
N LEU A 128 4.37 14.22 -1.60
CA LEU A 128 5.49 15.11 -1.93
C LEU A 128 5.25 16.55 -1.48
N ASP A 129 4.02 17.03 -1.63
CA ASP A 129 3.61 18.39 -1.26
C ASP A 129 3.35 18.53 0.27
N GLY A 130 3.46 17.45 1.06
CA GLY A 130 3.09 17.44 2.48
C GLY A 130 1.58 17.57 2.75
N ALA A 131 0.75 17.59 1.71
CA ALA A 131 -0.70 17.80 1.76
C ALA A 131 -1.48 16.48 1.97
N TYR A 132 -1.08 15.69 2.97
CA TYR A 132 -1.74 14.44 3.35
C TYR A 132 -1.95 14.36 4.87
N ILE A 133 -2.81 13.45 5.29
CA ILE A 133 -3.05 13.15 6.70
C ILE A 133 -2.55 11.73 6.95
N TYR A 134 -1.71 11.55 7.97
CA TYR A 134 -1.37 10.24 8.49
C TYR A 134 -2.12 9.97 9.80
N ARG A 135 -2.36 8.69 10.08
CA ARG A 135 -3.15 8.22 11.24
C ARG A 135 -2.38 7.30 12.17
N GLY A 136 -1.18 6.92 11.79
CA GLY A 136 -0.33 6.07 12.61
C GLY A 136 0.95 5.67 11.89
N ARG A 137 1.78 4.95 12.62
CA ARG A 137 3.05 4.37 12.21
C ARG A 137 2.98 2.87 12.52
N LEU A 138 3.60 2.02 11.70
CA LEU A 138 3.77 0.59 12.01
C LEU A 138 5.10 0.32 12.70
#